data_AF-A0A834IIG0-F1
#
_entry.id   AF-A0A834IIG0-F1
#
_cell.length_a   1.000
_cell.length_b   1.000
_cell.length_c   1.000
_cell.angle_alpha   90.00
_cell.angle_beta   90.00
_cell.angle_gamma   90.00
#
_symmetry.space_group_name_H-M   'P 1'
#
loop_
_entity.id
_entity.type
_entity.pdbx_description
1 polymer ?
#
loop_
_entity_poly.entity_id
_entity_poly.type
_entity_poly.pdbx_seq_one_letter_code
_entity_poly.pdbx_strand_id
1 'polypeptide(L)' 'MTEGPADLEMRRRQFMTQQSTLQVRKQQAVCVRRAYKRYGTKANPYVILDGLNMTVPKGS' A
#
# COMPACT_ATOMS: atom_id res chain seq x y z
N MET A 1 15.29 -13.89 33.20
CA MET A 1 13.84 -13.85 32.91
C MET A 1 13.64 -14.29 31.46
N THR A 2 13.66 -15.59 31.21
CA THR A 2 13.38 -16.19 29.89
C THR A 2 11.89 -16.50 29.86
N GLU A 3 11.14 -15.81 29.01
CA GLU A 3 9.69 -16.03 28.87
C GLU A 3 9.40 -17.44 28.33
N GLY A 4 8.42 -18.11 28.94
CA GLY A 4 8.03 -19.45 28.55
C GLY A 4 7.18 -19.46 27.27
N PRO A 5 7.08 -20.60 26.57
CA PRO A 5 6.26 -20.71 25.36
C PRO A 5 4.79 -20.32 25.59
N ALA A 6 4.26 -20.47 26.81
CA ALA A 6 2.89 -20.10 27.17
C ALA A 6 2.66 -18.57 27.20
N ASP A 7 3.65 -17.79 27.64
CA ASP A 7 3.56 -16.32 27.70
C ASP A 7 3.52 -15.72 26.29
N LEU A 8 4.31 -16.30 25.37
CA LEU A 8 4.32 -15.93 23.95
C LEU A 8 2.97 -16.19 23.27
N GLU A 9 2.34 -17.33 23.57
CA GLU A 9 1.02 -17.69 23.06
C GLU A 9 -0.07 -16.70 23.54
N MET A 10 0.00 -16.29 24.81
CA MET A 10 -0.94 -15.34 25.41
C MET A 10 -0.82 -13.94 24.80
N ARG A 11 0.42 -13.47 24.54
CA ARG A 11 0.68 -12.22 23.81
C ARG A 11 0.17 -12.25 22.38
N ARG A 12 0.33 -13.37 21.67
CA ARG A 12 -0.17 -13.52 20.29
C ARG A 12 -1.67 -13.30 20.17
N ARG A 13 -2.47 -13.72 21.17
CA ARG A 13 -3.93 -13.54 21.19
C ARG A 13 -4.38 -12.09 21.33
N GLN A 14 -3.50 -11.19 21.78
CA GLN A 14 -3.80 -9.76 21.91
C GLN A 14 -3.58 -9.00 20.61
N PHE A 15 -2.83 -9.56 19.65
CA PHE A 15 -2.58 -8.91 18.37
C PHE A 15 -3.76 -9.12 17.41
N MET A 16 -4.26 -8.01 16.85
CA MET A 16 -5.26 -8.07 15.79
C MET A 16 -4.60 -8.28 14.43
N THR A 17 -5.21 -9.09 13.57
CA THR A 17 -4.74 -9.27 12.20
C THR A 17 -4.96 -7.97 11.41
N GLN A 18 -3.88 -7.31 11.03
CA GLN A 18 -3.92 -6.17 10.11
C GLN A 18 -3.87 -6.68 8.68
N GLN A 19 -4.81 -6.26 7.83
CA GLN A 19 -4.70 -6.51 6.40
C GLN A 19 -3.52 -5.73 5.83
N SER A 20 -2.60 -6.42 5.17
CA SER A 20 -1.45 -5.75 4.59
C SER A 20 -1.86 -4.88 3.40
N THR A 21 -1.31 -3.67 3.34
CA THR A 21 -1.54 -2.76 2.20
C THR A 21 -1.05 -3.37 0.89
N LEU A 22 -0.08 -4.29 0.93
CA LEU A 22 0.36 -5.06 -0.22
C LEU A 22 -0.68 -6.09 -0.68
N GLN A 23 -1.31 -6.81 0.24
CA GLN A 23 -2.35 -7.81 -0.08
C GLN A 23 -3.50 -7.14 -0.83
N VAL A 24 -3.99 -6.01 -0.32
CA VAL A 24 -5.08 -5.24 -0.93
C VAL A 24 -4.71 -4.77 -2.35
N ARG A 25 -3.45 -4.35 -2.58
CA ARG A 25 -2.98 -3.92 -3.91
C ARG A 25 -2.94 -5.06 -4.92
N LYS A 26 -2.54 -6.27 -4.50
CA LYS A 26 -2.49 -7.46 -5.38
C LYS A 26 -3.87 -7.95 -5.85
N GLN A 27 -4.93 -7.59 -5.13
CA GLN A 27 -6.30 -7.95 -5.50
C GLN A 27 -6.81 -7.13 -6.70
N GLN A 28 -6.24 -5.94 -6.94
CA GLN A 28 -6.61 -5.07 -8.05
C GLN A 28 -5.89 -5.51 -9.35
N ALA A 29 -6.50 -5.27 -10.51
CA ALA A 29 -5.83 -5.44 -11.81
C ALA A 29 -4.79 -4.33 -12.04
N VAL A 30 -5.13 -3.10 -11.66
CA VAL A 30 -4.22 -1.96 -11.72
C VAL A 30 -4.25 -1.24 -10.38
N CYS A 31 -3.08 -0.85 -9.87
CA CYS A 31 -2.97 -0.01 -8.70
C CYS A 31 -1.93 1.09 -8.95
N VAL A 32 -2.39 2.31 -9.14
CA VAL A 32 -1.56 3.51 -9.27
C VAL A 32 -1.50 4.23 -7.94
N ARG A 33 -0.30 4.60 -7.49
CA ARG A 33 -0.09 5.33 -6.23
C ARG A 33 0.83 6.51 -6.49
N ARG A 34 0.35 7.71 -6.17
CA ARG A 34 1.08 8.97 -6.31
C ARG A 34 1.71 9.14 -7.70
N ALA A 35 0.97 8.77 -8.75
CA ALA A 35 1.49 8.95 -10.10
C ALA A 35 1.71 10.43 -10.38
N TYR A 36 2.89 10.73 -10.92
CA TYR A 36 3.32 12.07 -11.24
C TYR A 36 3.88 12.08 -12.66
N LYS A 37 3.36 12.98 -13.49
CA LYS A 37 3.83 13.15 -14.86
C LYS A 37 3.91 14.63 -15.18
N ARG A 38 5.10 15.05 -15.61
CA ARG A 38 5.36 16.39 -16.11
C ARG A 38 5.89 16.33 -17.54
N TYR A 39 5.52 17.33 -18.32
CA TYR A 39 6.12 17.67 -19.60
C TYR A 39 6.77 19.07 -19.50
N GLY A 40 7.41 19.51 -20.58
CA GLY A 40 8.11 20.79 -20.62
C GLY A 40 9.55 20.72 -20.12
N THR A 41 10.19 21.87 -20.01
CA THR A 41 11.58 21.99 -19.58
C THR A 41 11.70 22.18 -18.07
N LYS A 42 12.92 22.16 -17.54
CA LYS A 42 13.15 22.45 -16.10
C LYS A 42 12.69 23.86 -15.71
N ALA A 43 12.82 24.84 -16.62
CA ALA A 43 12.44 26.23 -16.37
C ALA A 43 10.92 26.44 -16.44
N ASN A 44 10.23 25.70 -17.31
CA ASN A 44 8.78 25.76 -17.46
C ASN A 44 8.21 24.34 -17.51
N PRO A 45 8.06 23.69 -16.34
CA PRO A 45 7.43 22.38 -16.25
C PRO A 45 5.90 22.53 -16.31
N TYR A 46 5.25 21.61 -17.02
CA TYR A 46 3.79 21.47 -17.03
C TYR A 46 3.41 20.12 -16.45
N VAL A 47 2.76 20.13 -15.28
CA VAL A 47 2.36 18.91 -14.55
C VAL A 47 0.99 18.48 -15.04
N ILE A 48 0.91 17.31 -15.67
CA ILE A 48 -0.35 16.75 -16.21
C ILE A 48 -0.97 15.70 -15.29
N LEU A 49 -0.17 15.08 -14.43
CA LEU A 49 -0.64 14.19 -13.38
C LEU A 49 0.06 14.60 -12.10
N ASP A 50 -0.73 14.98 -11.10
CA ASP A 50 -0.21 15.33 -9.79
C ASP A 50 -0.78 14.40 -8.73
N GLY A 51 0.08 13.53 -8.19
CA GLY A 51 -0.25 12.66 -7.06
C GLY A 51 -1.39 11.67 -7.28
N LEU A 52 -1.69 11.27 -8.52
CA LEU A 52 -2.86 10.44 -8.83
C LEU A 52 -2.81 9.08 -8.11
N ASN A 53 -3.88 8.78 -7.37
CA ASN A 53 -4.13 7.48 -6.76
C ASN A 53 -5.34 6.84 -7.45
N MET A 54 -5.15 5.67 -8.03
CA MET A 54 -6.20 4.97 -8.77
C MET A 54 -6.09 3.47 -8.54
N THR A 55 -7.21 2.77 -8.58
CA THR A 55 -7.28 1.30 -8.61
C THR A 55 -8.29 0.87 -9.65
N VAL A 56 -8.01 -0.24 -10.33
CA VAL A 56 -8.94 -0.88 -11.26
C VAL A 56 -9.14 -2.32 -10.79
N PRO A 57 -10.38 -2.75 -10.53
CA PRO A 57 -10.65 -4.13 -10.14
C PRO A 57 -10.33 -5.09 -11.28
N LYS A 58 -10.15 -6.36 -10.97
CA LYS A 58 -10.04 -7.40 -11.99
C LYS A 58 -11.38 -7.53 -12.72
N GLY A 59 -11.32 -7.79 -14.03
CA GLY A 59 -12.52 -8.13 -14.79
C GLY A 59 -13.16 -9.39 -14.23
N SER A 60 -14.48 -9.44 -14.31
CA SER A 60 -15.31 -10.63 -14.12
C SER A 60 -15.07 -11.65 -15.21
#